data_AF-Q6H0X0-F1
#
_entry.id   AF-Q6H0X0-F1
#
_cell.length_a   1.000
_cell.length_b   1.000
_cell.length_c   1.000
_cell.angle_alpha   90.00
_cell.angle_beta   90.00
_cell.angle_gamma   90.00
#
_symmetry.space_group_name_H-M   'P 1'
#
loop_
_entity.id
_entity.type
_entity.pdbx_description
1 polymer ?
#
loop_
_entity_poly.entity_id
_entity_poly.type
_entity_poly.pdbx_seq_one_letter_code
_entity_poly.pdbx_strand_id
1 'polypeptide(L)'
;GMGGLGKTTVADSVYKRNHRQFDGYCFLEDVDKELEWHTLSHLREKLLCKLLDEEDLDVRALGRLEDLLRNKKVFIVLDDVW
;
A
#
# COMPACT_ATOMS: atom_id res chain seq x y z
N GLY A 1 3.90 17.53 7.13
CA GLY A 1 4.61 18.00 8.35
C GLY A 1 6.09 18.12 8.05
N MET A 2 6.87 18.89 8.83
CA MET A 2 8.31 19.09 8.56
C MET A 2 9.06 17.76 8.37
N GLY A 3 10.01 17.76 7.44
CA GLY A 3 10.89 16.62 7.18
C GLY A 3 11.78 16.28 8.38
N GLY A 4 12.18 15.01 8.51
CA GLY A 4 13.18 14.60 9.51
C GLY A 4 12.68 14.39 10.95
N LEU A 5 11.39 14.55 11.22
CA LEU A 5 10.81 14.32 12.57
C LEU A 5 10.60 12.83 12.93
N GLY A 6 10.99 11.89 12.07
CA GLY A 6 10.81 10.44 12.33
C GLY A 6 9.39 9.92 12.07
N LYS A 7 8.58 10.62 11.26
CA LYS A 7 7.20 10.21 10.92
C LYS A 7 7.16 8.81 10.30
N THR A 8 7.95 8.59 9.26
CA THR A 8 8.15 7.30 8.60
C THR A 8 8.58 6.23 9.59
N THR A 9 9.50 6.53 10.50
CA THR A 9 9.97 5.60 11.54
C THR A 9 8.86 5.15 12.49
N VAL A 10 8.00 6.08 12.90
CA VAL A 10 6.84 5.77 13.74
C VAL A 10 5.82 4.93 12.97
N ALA A 11 5.54 5.29 11.72
CA ALA A 11 4.62 4.55 10.87
C ALA A 11 5.10 3.10 10.65
N ASP A 12 6.39 2.91 10.35
CA ASP A 12 7.02 1.59 10.20
C ASP A 12 6.94 0.76 11.48
N SER A 13 7.20 1.38 12.64
CA SER A 13 7.08 0.71 13.94
C SER A 13 5.66 0.23 14.23
N VAL A 14 4.65 1.04 13.90
CA VAL A 14 3.24 0.67 14.06
C VAL A 14 2.86 -0.42 13.06
N TYR A 15 3.30 -0.29 11.80
CA TYR A 15 3.05 -1.28 10.76
C TYR A 15 3.60 -2.67 11.14
N LYS A 16 4.89 -2.75 11.47
CA LYS A 16 5.56 -4.00 11.84
C LYS A 16 4.90 -4.69 13.03
N ARG A 17 4.38 -3.92 14.00
CA ARG A 17 3.69 -4.47 15.18
C ARG A 17 2.28 -5.02 14.87
N ASN A 18 1.58 -4.48 13.87
CA ASN A 18 0.15 -4.72 13.71
C ASN A 18 -0.25 -5.43 12.40
N HIS A 19 0.57 -5.40 11.35
CA HIS A 19 0.21 -5.89 10.00
C HIS A 19 -0.37 -7.31 9.98
N ARG A 20 0.16 -8.23 10.80
CA ARG A 20 -0.31 -9.63 10.86
C ARG A 20 -1.72 -9.82 11.42
N GLN A 21 -2.37 -8.78 11.92
CA GLN A 21 -3.76 -8.81 12.42
C GLN A 21 -4.80 -8.50 11.33
N PHE A 22 -4.37 -8.44 10.07
CA PHE A 22 -5.14 -8.05 8.90
C PHE A 22 -4.99 -9.10 7.81
N ASP A 23 -6.02 -9.27 6.99
CA ASP A 23 -6.07 -10.25 5.90
C ASP A 23 -5.23 -9.83 4.69
N GLY A 24 -4.93 -8.53 4.59
CA GLY A 24 -4.01 -7.96 3.62
C GLY A 24 -3.35 -6.72 4.18
N TYR A 25 -2.05 -6.56 3.94
CA TYR A 25 -1.31 -5.42 4.47
C TYR A 25 -0.29 -4.90 3.48
N CYS A 26 -0.07 -3.59 3.49
CA CYS A 26 0.85 -2.94 2.55
C CYS A 26 1.44 -1.67 3.17
N PHE A 27 2.77 -1.56 3.11
CA PHE A 27 3.48 -0.31 3.31
C PHE A 27 4.00 0.16 1.95
N LEU A 28 3.56 1.34 1.53
CA LEU A 28 4.10 2.08 0.38
C LEU A 28 4.91 3.27 0.91
N GLU A 29 6.23 3.15 0.78
CA GLU A 29 7.20 4.21 1.10
C GLU A 29 7.32 5.18 -0.07
N ASP A 30 7.62 6.45 0.22
CA ASP A 30 7.91 7.50 -0.76
C ASP A 30 6.87 7.60 -1.91
N VAL A 31 5.56 7.65 -1.59
CA VAL A 31 4.50 7.57 -2.61
C VAL A 31 4.63 8.66 -3.65
N ASP A 32 4.92 9.90 -3.24
CA ASP A 32 5.09 11.01 -4.19
C ASP A 32 6.24 10.77 -5.14
N LYS A 33 7.37 10.25 -4.63
CA LYS A 33 8.52 9.91 -5.45
C LYS A 33 8.18 8.79 -6.43
N GLU A 34 7.47 7.75 -5.97
CA GLU A 34 7.02 6.67 -6.85
C GLU A 34 6.13 7.20 -7.98
N LEU A 35 5.28 8.20 -7.72
CA LEU A 35 4.44 8.88 -8.72
C LEU A 35 5.22 9.79 -9.68
N GLU A 36 6.45 10.21 -9.35
CA GLU A 36 7.34 10.90 -10.31
C GLU A 36 7.83 9.95 -11.41
N TRP A 37 8.07 8.68 -11.09
CA TRP A 37 8.61 7.67 -12.01
C TRP A 37 7.54 6.78 -12.63
N HIS A 38 6.39 6.64 -11.96
CA HIS A 38 5.33 5.71 -12.33
C HIS A 38 3.93 6.35 -12.33
N THR A 39 3.01 5.73 -13.05
CA THR A 39 1.61 6.18 -13.08
C THR A 39 0.86 5.73 -11.83
N LEU A 40 -0.22 6.45 -11.49
CA LEU A 40 -1.15 6.03 -10.43
C LEU A 40 -1.68 4.61 -10.63
N SER A 41 -1.87 4.19 -11.89
CA SER A 41 -2.28 2.83 -12.24
C SER A 41 -1.25 1.79 -11.81
N HIS A 42 0.05 2.08 -11.99
CA HIS A 42 1.13 1.21 -11.54
C HIS A 42 1.18 1.12 -10.01
N LEU A 43 1.00 2.26 -9.32
CA LEU A 43 0.96 2.28 -7.86
C LEU A 43 -0.20 1.45 -7.31
N ARG A 44 -1.37 1.56 -7.95
CA ARG A 44 -2.56 0.77 -7.64
C ARG A 44 -2.31 -0.72 -7.84
N GLU A 45 -1.61 -1.10 -8.91
CA GLU A 45 -1.26 -2.48 -9.18
C GLU A 45 -0.29 -3.04 -8.15
N LYS A 46 0.78 -2.32 -7.84
CA LYS A 46 1.73 -2.64 -6.77
C LYS A 46 1.04 -2.82 -5.41
N LEU A 47 0.07 -1.96 -5.08
CA LEU A 47 -0.73 -2.06 -3.87
C LEU A 47 -1.59 -3.33 -3.85
N LEU A 48 -2.23 -3.66 -4.97
CA LEU A 48 -3.07 -4.84 -5.11
C LEU A 48 -2.27 -6.14 -4.99
N CYS A 49 -1.13 -6.25 -5.67
CA CYS A 49 -0.22 -7.40 -5.55
C CYS A 49 0.18 -7.63 -4.09
N LYS A 50 0.57 -6.58 -3.37
CA LYS A 50 0.93 -6.67 -1.94
C LYS A 50 -0.24 -7.06 -1.04
N LEU A 51 -1.44 -6.55 -1.29
CA LEU A 51 -2.62 -6.86 -0.47
C LEU A 51 -3.20 -8.26 -0.73
N LEU A 52 -2.98 -8.80 -1.92
CA LEU A 52 -3.49 -10.10 -2.33
C LEU A 52 -2.45 -11.23 -2.21
N ASP A 53 -1.19 -10.88 -1.94
CA ASP A 53 -0.04 -11.82 -1.90
C ASP A 53 0.16 -12.56 -3.22
N GLU A 54 -0.04 -11.84 -4.33
CA GLU A 54 0.00 -12.38 -5.70
C GLU A 54 0.95 -11.52 -6.54
N GLU A 55 1.98 -12.13 -7.12
CA GLU A 55 3.07 -11.42 -7.82
C GLU A 55 2.73 -11.06 -9.27
N ASP A 56 1.77 -11.74 -9.90
CA ASP A 56 1.44 -11.64 -11.34
C ASP A 56 -0.07 -11.38 -11.58
N LEU A 57 -0.63 -10.41 -10.86
CA LEU A 57 -2.01 -10.00 -11.09
C LEU A 57 -2.11 -9.12 -12.33
N ASP A 58 -2.82 -9.59 -13.36
CA ASP A 58 -3.31 -8.69 -14.40
C ASP A 58 -4.42 -7.80 -13.81
N VAL A 59 -4.03 -6.61 -13.35
CA VAL A 59 -4.93 -5.64 -12.72
C VAL A 59 -6.02 -5.13 -13.67
N ARG A 60 -5.86 -5.34 -14.98
CA ARG A 60 -6.88 -5.03 -15.99
C ARG A 60 -7.94 -6.14 -16.09
N ALA A 61 -7.57 -7.37 -15.76
CA ALA A 61 -8.49 -8.50 -15.65
C ALA A 61 -9.18 -8.55 -14.29
N LEU A 62 -8.54 -7.98 -13.26
CA LEU A 62 -9.12 -7.84 -11.93
C LEU A 62 -10.29 -6.84 -11.96
N GLY A 63 -11.41 -7.24 -11.38
CA GLY A 63 -12.61 -6.41 -11.25
C GLY A 63 -12.40 -5.17 -10.38
N ARG A 64 -13.49 -4.61 -9.83
CA ARG A 64 -13.34 -3.43 -8.95
C ARG A 64 -12.53 -3.81 -7.72
N LEU A 65 -11.68 -2.89 -7.26
CA LEU A 65 -10.90 -3.03 -6.01
C LEU A 65 -11.79 -3.44 -4.83
N GLU A 66 -12.98 -2.86 -4.77
CA GLU A 66 -14.02 -3.16 -3.78
C GLU A 66 -14.42 -4.64 -3.77
N ASP A 67 -14.45 -5.29 -4.93
CA ASP A 67 -14.84 -6.69 -5.05
C ASP A 67 -13.70 -7.61 -4.57
N LEU A 68 -12.44 -7.23 -4.85
CA LEU A 68 -11.24 -7.99 -4.45
C LEU A 68 -10.95 -7.90 -2.95
N LEU A 69 -11.25 -6.74 -2.36
CA LEU A 69 -11.08 -6.47 -0.93
C LEU A 69 -12.37 -6.72 -0.14
N ARG A 70 -13.42 -7.20 -0.79
CA ARG A 70 -14.71 -7.48 -0.15
C ARG A 70 -14.49 -8.46 1.00
N ASN A 71 -15.00 -8.10 2.18
CA ASN A 71 -14.89 -8.87 3.42
C ASN A 71 -13.45 -9.10 3.93
N LYS A 72 -12.44 -8.38 3.40
CA LYS A 72 -11.08 -8.41 3.92
C LYS A 72 -10.84 -7.21 4.84
N LYS A 73 -10.26 -7.47 6.01
CA LYS A 73 -9.73 -6.43 6.89
C LYS A 73 -8.32 -6.08 6.42
N VAL A 74 -8.13 -4.91 5.82
CA VAL A 74 -6.84 -4.49 5.24
C VAL A 74 -6.13 -3.40 6.06
N PHE A 75 -4.79 -3.41 6.08
CA PHE A 75 -3.97 -2.36 6.69
C PHE A 75 -2.99 -1.76 5.69
N ILE A 76 -3.22 -0.50 5.34
CA ILE A 76 -2.44 0.23 4.34
C ILE A 76 -1.75 1.41 5.02
N VAL A 77 -0.45 1.57 4.78
CA VAL A 77 0.32 2.77 5.11
C VAL A 77 0.81 3.39 3.81
N LEU A 78 0.49 4.66 3.61
CA LEU A 78 0.99 5.49 2.52
C LEU A 78 1.91 6.54 3.15
N ASP A 79 3.21 6.44 2.88
CA ASP A 79 4.21 7.38 3.38
C ASP A 79 4.55 8.43 2.32
N ASP A 80 4.77 9.65 2.79
CA ASP A 80 5.08 10.83 1.97
C ASP A 80 4.13 10.98 0.76
N VAL A 81 2.91 11.42 1.09
CA VAL A 81 1.82 11.82 0.17
C VAL A 81 1.53 13.30 0.37
N TRP A 82 1.59 14.11 -0.70
CA TRP A 82 1.35 15.55 -0.70
C TRP A 82 0.02 15.98 -1.31
#